data_AF-A0A0K2ZWR5-F1
#
_entry.id   AF-A0A0K2ZWR5-F1
#
_cell.length_a   1.000
_cell.length_b   1.000
_cell.length_c   1.000
_cell.angle_alpha   90.00
_cell.angle_beta   90.00
_cell.angle_gamma   90.00
#
_symmetry.space_group_name_H-M   'P 1'
#
loop_
_entity.id
_entity.type
_entity.pdbx_description
1 polymer ?
#
loop_
_entity_poly.entity_id
_entity_poly.type
_entity_poly.pdbx_seq_one_letter_code
_entity_poly.pdbx_strand_id
1 'polypeptide(L)'
;MSRISGPLSALTAAVLSLASVSAMAIEPFQAKYQANYLGTQAAGTMTLTQTGDNQWTYNLDIKNVFAQLNQTTVFDITAGRFRPLATDDVLKTLGNKSEALGNTTGVACKQPGRATSQPSKAVRCH
;
A
#
# COMPACT_ATOMS: atom_id res chain seq x y z
N MET A 1 28.17 4.72 51.06
CA MET A 1 27.05 4.65 50.10
C MET A 1 26.71 6.09 49.71
N SER A 2 27.28 6.57 48.60
CA SER A 2 27.20 7.99 48.21
C SER A 2 25.90 8.25 47.44
N ARG A 3 25.05 9.14 47.96
CA ARG A 3 23.81 9.56 47.28
C ARG A 3 24.17 10.61 46.25
N ILE A 4 24.08 10.25 44.97
CA ILE A 4 24.18 11.20 43.86
C ILE A 4 22.84 11.95 43.80
N SER A 5 22.80 13.13 44.42
CA SER A 5 21.69 14.07 44.32
C SER A 5 22.17 15.26 43.48
N GLY A 6 21.72 15.34 42.23
CA GLY A 6 22.03 16.47 41.35
C GLY A 6 20.89 16.71 40.34
N PRO A 7 20.47 17.97 40.10
CA PRO A 7 19.32 18.33 39.26
C PRO A 7 19.54 18.11 37.75
N LEU A 8 20.71 17.59 37.35
CA LEU A 8 21.10 17.42 35.95
C LEU A 8 20.25 16.37 35.21
N SER A 9 19.60 15.45 35.92
CA SER A 9 18.68 14.46 35.34
C SER A 9 17.32 15.02 34.92
N ALA A 10 16.94 16.22 35.38
CA ALA A 10 15.64 16.79 35.02
C ALA A 10 15.66 17.47 33.64
N LEU A 11 16.81 18.01 33.22
CA LEU A 11 16.92 18.70 31.93
C LEU A 11 16.91 17.73 30.74
N THR A 12 17.44 16.52 30.89
CA THR A 12 17.48 15.51 29.83
C THR A 12 16.10 14.89 29.56
N ALA A 13 15.23 14.79 30.57
CA ALA A 13 13.86 14.27 30.39
C ALA A 13 12.95 15.24 29.62
N ALA A 14 13.14 16.55 29.78
CA ALA A 14 12.31 17.58 29.13
C ALA A 14 12.56 17.70 27.62
N VAL A 15 13.75 17.33 27.13
CA VAL A 15 14.07 17.38 25.69
C VAL A 15 13.39 16.24 24.92
N LEU A 16 13.17 15.08 25.58
CA LEU A 16 12.62 13.89 24.91
C LEU A 16 11.10 13.99 24.66
N SER A 17 10.38 14.85 25.39
CA SER A 17 8.93 15.03 25.23
C SER A 17 8.53 15.86 24.00
N LEU A 18 9.46 16.54 23.32
CA LEU A 18 9.15 17.30 22.10
C LEU A 18 9.20 16.45 20.81
N ALA A 19 9.59 15.18 20.90
CA ALA A 19 9.68 14.28 19.76
C ALA A 19 8.39 13.48 19.49
N SER A 20 7.27 13.78 20.16
CA SER A 20 5.96 13.18 19.82
C SER A 20 5.41 13.85 18.56
N VAL A 21 6.00 13.49 17.42
CA VAL A 21 5.60 13.98 16.11
C VAL A 21 4.16 13.58 15.86
N SER A 22 3.35 14.56 15.46
CA SER A 22 1.94 14.43 15.10
C SER A 22 1.71 13.24 14.18
N ALA A 23 0.72 12.41 14.51
CA ALA A 23 0.11 11.50 13.55
C ALA A 23 -0.49 12.36 12.43
N MET A 24 0.25 12.53 11.34
CA MET A 24 -0.25 13.19 10.14
C MET A 24 -1.51 12.46 9.71
N ALA A 25 -2.66 13.13 9.82
CA ALA A 25 -3.93 12.58 9.41
C ALA A 25 -3.88 12.30 7.90
N ILE A 26 -4.24 11.09 7.51
CA ILE A 26 -4.39 10.76 6.10
C ILE A 26 -5.65 11.44 5.58
N GLU A 27 -5.57 12.06 4.41
CA GLU A 27 -6.68 12.79 3.81
C GLU A 27 -7.11 12.14 2.49
N PRO A 28 -8.40 12.23 2.13
CA PRO A 28 -8.87 11.81 0.82
C PRO A 28 -8.14 12.58 -0.29
N PHE A 29 -7.79 11.89 -1.37
CA PHE A 29 -7.17 12.53 -2.52
C PHE A 29 -7.53 11.84 -3.83
N GLN A 30 -7.30 12.56 -4.93
CA GLN A 30 -7.26 12.02 -6.28
C GLN A 30 -5.98 12.50 -6.97
N ALA A 31 -5.22 11.57 -7.53
CA ALA A 31 -4.02 11.84 -8.29
C ALA A 31 -4.13 11.21 -9.68
N LYS A 32 -3.71 11.96 -10.70
CA LYS A 32 -3.61 11.49 -12.09
C LYS A 32 -2.15 11.35 -12.46
N TYR A 33 -1.79 10.19 -12.99
CA TYR A 33 -0.44 9.82 -13.38
C TYR A 33 -0.37 9.53 -14.87
N GLN A 34 0.80 9.76 -15.45
CA GLN A 34 1.13 9.30 -16.79
C GLN A 34 2.51 8.65 -16.75
N ALA A 35 2.62 7.47 -17.33
CA ALA A 35 3.86 6.74 -17.49
C ALA A 35 4.12 6.50 -18.97
N ASN A 36 5.39 6.55 -19.38
CA ASN A 36 5.81 6.23 -20.74
C ASN A 36 6.92 5.19 -20.68
N TYR A 37 6.72 4.06 -21.33
CA TYR A 37 7.70 2.97 -21.38
C TYR A 37 7.81 2.44 -22.81
N LEU A 38 9.01 2.53 -23.39
CA LEU A 38 9.29 2.07 -24.76
C LEU A 38 8.28 2.58 -25.80
N GLY A 39 7.92 3.86 -25.73
CA GLY A 39 6.95 4.49 -26.64
C GLY A 39 5.48 4.17 -26.35
N THR A 40 5.19 3.32 -25.36
CA THR A 40 3.82 3.05 -24.90
C THR A 40 3.50 3.93 -23.70
N GLN A 41 2.42 4.71 -23.79
CA GLN A 41 1.92 5.52 -22.69
C GLN A 41 0.86 4.75 -21.90
N ALA A 42 0.90 4.89 -20.58
CA ALA A 42 -0.16 4.46 -19.67
C ALA A 42 -0.66 5.67 -18.87
N ALA A 43 -1.97 5.82 -18.78
CA ALA A 43 -2.60 6.76 -17.88
C ALA A 43 -3.02 6.02 -16.61
N GLY A 44 -2.84 6.65 -15.46
CA GLY A 44 -3.25 6.12 -14.16
C GLY A 44 -4.09 7.13 -13.38
N THR A 45 -5.11 6.66 -12.68
CA THR A 45 -5.83 7.45 -11.67
C THR A 45 -5.79 6.70 -10.35
N MET A 46 -5.33 7.38 -9.31
CA MET A 46 -5.31 6.88 -7.95
C MET A 46 -6.26 7.72 -7.12
N THR A 47 -7.12 7.07 -6.34
CA THR A 47 -8.02 7.74 -5.42
C THR A 47 -7.96 7.10 -4.06
N LEU A 48 -7.94 7.92 -3.03
CA LEU A 48 -8.15 7.50 -1.66
C LEU A 48 -9.38 8.21 -1.12
N THR A 49 -10.33 7.45 -0.60
CA THR A 49 -11.58 7.97 -0.05
C THR A 49 -11.82 7.39 1.32
N GLN A 50 -12.24 8.22 2.28
CA GLN A 50 -12.71 7.75 3.59
C GLN A 50 -14.15 7.25 3.44
N THR A 51 -14.41 5.99 3.76
CA THR A 51 -15.74 5.34 3.62
C THR A 51 -16.41 5.01 4.94
N GLY A 52 -15.73 5.24 6.07
CA GLY A 52 -16.25 5.13 7.44
C GLY A 52 -15.28 5.74 8.45
N ASP A 53 -15.55 5.62 9.75
CA ASP A 53 -14.78 6.32 10.80
C ASP A 53 -13.27 6.06 10.71
N ASN A 54 -12.87 4.81 10.49
CA ASN A 54 -11.48 4.41 10.27
C ASN A 54 -11.27 3.59 9.00
N GLN A 55 -12.27 3.54 8.12
CA GLN A 55 -12.23 2.74 6.90
C GLN A 55 -11.95 3.61 5.67
N TRP A 56 -11.10 3.10 4.81
CA TRP A 56 -10.61 3.77 3.62
C TRP A 56 -10.71 2.84 2.43
N THR A 57 -11.08 3.41 1.29
CA THR A 57 -11.03 2.74 0.00
C THR A 57 -9.95 3.40 -0.84
N TYR A 58 -8.94 2.61 -1.17
CA TYR A 58 -7.92 2.94 -2.15
C TYR A 58 -8.28 2.31 -3.49
N ASN A 59 -8.27 3.09 -4.56
CA ASN A 59 -8.48 2.60 -5.91
C ASN A 59 -7.36 3.10 -6.84
N LEU A 60 -6.88 2.19 -7.69
CA LEU A 60 -5.87 2.44 -8.70
C LEU A 60 -6.37 1.88 -10.04
N ASP A 61 -6.69 2.77 -10.97
CA ASP A 61 -6.99 2.42 -12.36
C ASP A 61 -5.79 2.79 -13.23
N ILE A 62 -5.28 1.84 -13.99
CA ILE A 62 -4.20 2.05 -14.96
C ILE A 62 -4.64 1.51 -16.30
N LYS A 63 -4.46 2.30 -17.36
CA LYS A 63 -4.86 1.92 -18.72
C LYS A 63 -3.78 2.30 -19.73
N ASN A 64 -3.50 1.37 -20.63
CA ASN A 64 -2.73 1.62 -21.85
C ASN A 64 -3.40 0.97 -23.07
N VAL A 65 -2.72 0.99 -24.21
CA VAL A 65 -3.24 0.42 -25.46
C VAL A 65 -3.33 -1.11 -25.46
N PHE A 66 -2.73 -1.82 -24.51
CA PHE A 66 -2.69 -3.28 -24.46
C PHE A 66 -3.51 -3.86 -23.30
N ALA A 67 -3.71 -3.09 -22.23
CA ALA A 67 -4.32 -3.59 -21.01
C ALA A 67 -4.93 -2.49 -20.15
N GLN A 68 -5.79 -2.92 -19.22
CA GLN A 68 -6.32 -2.13 -18.14
C GLN A 68 -6.24 -2.93 -16.83
N LEU A 69 -5.68 -2.32 -15.79
CA LEU A 69 -5.63 -2.84 -14.43
C LEU A 69 -6.51 -1.95 -13.55
N ASN A 70 -7.43 -2.55 -12.81
CA ASN A 70 -8.17 -1.90 -11.74
C ASN A 70 -7.83 -2.63 -10.45
N GLN A 71 -7.36 -1.90 -9.45
CA GLN A 71 -7.09 -2.44 -8.12
C GLN A 71 -7.88 -1.64 -7.10
N THR A 72 -8.69 -2.29 -6.28
CA THR A 72 -9.37 -1.68 -5.16
C THR A 72 -8.96 -2.37 -3.88
N THR A 73 -8.60 -1.61 -2.86
CA THR A 73 -8.34 -2.12 -1.50
C THR A 73 -9.15 -1.33 -0.50
N VAL A 74 -9.99 -2.02 0.25
CA VAL A 74 -10.65 -1.48 1.44
C VAL A 74 -9.78 -1.85 2.64
N PHE A 75 -9.38 -0.87 3.43
CA PHE A 75 -8.57 -1.08 4.63
C PHE A 75 -9.10 -0.25 5.80
N ASP A 76 -8.72 -0.62 7.02
CA ASP A 76 -8.89 0.24 8.17
C ASP A 76 -7.55 0.67 8.78
N ILE A 77 -7.59 1.73 9.58
CA ILE A 77 -6.48 2.17 10.40
C ILE A 77 -6.82 1.88 11.86
N THR A 78 -6.15 0.89 12.44
CA THR A 78 -6.35 0.49 13.83
C THR A 78 -5.01 0.59 14.57
N ALA A 79 -4.97 1.37 15.67
CA ALA A 79 -3.74 1.61 16.44
C ALA A 79 -2.53 2.06 15.58
N GLY A 80 -2.80 2.90 14.57
CA GLY A 80 -1.77 3.39 13.63
C GLY A 80 -1.29 2.37 12.61
N ARG A 81 -1.96 1.20 12.50
CA ARG A 81 -1.63 0.14 11.55
C ARG A 81 -2.69 0.06 10.45
N PHE A 82 -2.24 -0.02 9.21
CA PHE A 82 -3.08 -0.25 8.05
C PHE A 82 -3.41 -1.74 7.94
N ARG A 83 -4.69 -2.11 8.08
CA ARG A 83 -5.15 -3.49 7.95
C ARG A 83 -6.06 -3.62 6.71
N PRO A 84 -5.67 -4.39 5.68
CA PRO A 84 -6.56 -4.65 4.56
C PRO A 84 -7.77 -5.48 5.03
N LEU A 85 -8.95 -5.07 4.61
CA LEU A 85 -10.22 -5.76 4.85
C LEU A 85 -10.63 -6.56 3.60
N ALA A 86 -10.44 -5.98 2.42
CA ALA A 86 -10.69 -6.62 1.15
C ALA A 86 -9.79 -6.02 0.06
N THR A 87 -9.37 -6.85 -0.89
CA THR A 87 -8.65 -6.43 -2.09
C THR A 87 -9.26 -7.13 -3.30
N ASP A 88 -9.51 -6.36 -4.36
CA ASP A 88 -10.01 -6.84 -5.65
C ASP A 88 -9.11 -6.29 -6.76
N ASP A 89 -8.63 -7.19 -7.63
CA ASP A 89 -7.74 -6.85 -8.74
C ASP A 89 -8.31 -7.40 -10.05
N VAL A 90 -8.50 -6.53 -11.05
CA VAL A 90 -8.99 -6.90 -12.36
C VAL A 90 -8.01 -6.45 -13.42
N LEU A 91 -7.39 -7.42 -14.10
CA LEU A 91 -6.56 -7.18 -15.26
C LEU A 91 -7.30 -7.61 -16.54
N LYS A 92 -7.54 -6.65 -17.42
CA LYS A 92 -8.07 -6.87 -18.76
C LYS A 92 -6.94 -6.65 -19.75
N THR A 93 -6.67 -7.62 -20.60
CA THR A 93 -5.68 -7.50 -21.68
C THR A 93 -6.37 -7.58 -23.03
N LEU A 94 -5.83 -6.92 -24.05
CA LEU A 94 -6.23 -7.14 -25.43
C LEU A 94 -5.73 -8.51 -25.88
N GLY A 95 -6.57 -9.51 -25.65
CA GLY A 95 -6.42 -10.92 -25.95
C GLY A 95 -7.65 -11.65 -25.43
N ASN A 96 -8.04 -12.79 -26.01
CA ASN A 96 -9.33 -13.46 -25.78
C ASN A 96 -9.54 -14.02 -24.34
N LYS A 97 -8.84 -13.53 -23.32
CA LYS A 97 -8.87 -14.07 -21.97
C LYS A 97 -8.88 -12.95 -20.93
N SER A 98 -10.03 -12.79 -20.28
CA SER A 98 -10.15 -12.04 -19.02
C SER A 98 -9.90 -13.00 -17.85
N GLU A 99 -9.08 -12.59 -16.89
CA GLU A 99 -8.88 -13.31 -15.62
C GLU A 99 -9.27 -12.37 -14.49
N ALA A 100 -10.36 -12.65 -13.78
CA ALA A 100 -10.66 -11.99 -12.52
C ALA A 100 -9.69 -12.55 -11.47
N LEU A 101 -8.89 -11.70 -10.81
CA LEU A 101 -8.11 -12.14 -9.65
C LEU A 101 -9.07 -12.13 -8.47
N GLY A 102 -9.57 -13.32 -8.11
CA GLY A 102 -10.65 -13.48 -7.13
C GLY A 102 -10.34 -12.89 -5.75
N ASN A 103 -11.40 -12.37 -5.13
CA ASN A 103 -11.52 -11.99 -3.72
C ASN A 103 -10.78 -12.97 -2.79
N THR A 104 -9.67 -12.53 -2.20
CA THR A 104 -8.93 -13.29 -1.18
C THR A 104 -9.28 -12.76 0.21
N THR A 105 -10.46 -13.14 0.70
CA THR A 105 -10.67 -13.23 2.16
C THR A 105 -9.91 -14.47 2.65
N GLY A 106 -8.61 -14.30 2.90
CA GLY A 106 -7.72 -15.36 3.36
C GLY A 106 -6.34 -15.26 2.72
N VAL A 107 -5.32 -15.13 3.56
CA VAL A 107 -3.91 -15.13 3.16
C VAL A 107 -3.60 -16.42 2.39
N ALA A 108 -3.49 -16.34 1.07
CA ALA A 108 -2.96 -17.40 0.24
C ALA A 108 -1.93 -16.81 -0.73
N CYS A 109 -0.65 -16.95 -0.37
CA CYS A 109 0.46 -16.72 -1.29
C CYS A 109 0.21 -17.50 -2.58
N LYS A 110 0.01 -16.80 -3.69
CA LYS A 110 -0.09 -17.45 -5.01
C LYS A 110 1.29 -17.99 -5.38
N GLN A 111 1.46 -19.31 -5.31
CA GLN A 111 2.66 -20.01 -5.76
C GLN A 111 2.96 -19.68 -7.24
N PRO A 112 4.23 -19.37 -7.59
CA PRO A 112 4.64 -19.21 -8.98
C PRO A 112 4.70 -20.57 -9.65
N GLY A 113 3.83 -20.79 -10.65
CA GLY A 113 3.76 -22.07 -11.34
C GLY A 113 2.88 -22.09 -12.58
N ARG A 114 3.20 -21.29 -13.61
CA ARG A 114 3.16 -21.78 -15.00
C ARG A 114 4.12 -21.00 -15.88
N ALA A 115 5.04 -21.76 -16.46
CA ALA A 115 6.27 -21.34 -17.08
C ALA A 115 6.08 -20.57 -18.40
N THR A 116 6.89 -19.52 -18.60
CA THR A 116 7.82 -19.40 -19.73
C THR A 116 9.04 -18.55 -19.34
N SER A 117 10.22 -19.18 -19.47
CA SER A 117 11.58 -18.63 -19.62
C SER A 117 12.17 -17.64 -18.59
N GLN A 118 13.04 -18.22 -17.75
CA GLN A 118 14.43 -17.80 -17.45
C GLN A 118 14.71 -17.11 -16.09
N PRO A 119 15.75 -17.53 -15.34
CA PRO A 119 15.81 -17.40 -13.89
C PRO A 119 16.69 -16.20 -13.43
N SER A 120 16.25 -15.47 -12.41
CA SER A 120 17.15 -14.69 -11.55
C SER A 120 16.51 -14.47 -10.18
N LYS A 121 17.13 -15.09 -9.16
CA LYS A 121 16.97 -14.91 -7.71
C LYS A 121 15.55 -14.85 -7.13
N ALA A 122 15.11 -15.98 -6.61
CA ALA A 122 14.07 -16.05 -5.59
C ALA A 122 14.55 -15.41 -4.29
N VAL A 123 13.88 -14.35 -3.83
CA VAL A 123 13.98 -13.85 -2.45
C VAL A 123 12.97 -14.67 -1.62
N ARG A 124 13.51 -15.43 -0.67
CA ARG A 124 12.74 -16.26 0.27
C ARG A 124 12.33 -15.38 1.45
N CYS A 125 11.03 -15.24 1.71
CA CYS A 125 10.55 -14.60 2.94
C CYS A 125 10.73 -15.57 4.12
N HIS A 126 11.24 -15.04 5.24
CA HIS A 126 11.30 -15.70 6.55
C HIS A 126 10.00 -15.49 7.32
#